data_AF-A0A7X9BRZ4-F1
#
_entry.id   AF-A0A7X9BRZ4-F1
#
_cell.length_a   1.000
_cell.length_b   1.000
_cell.length_c   1.000
_cell.angle_alpha   90.00
_cell.angle_beta   90.00
_cell.angle_gamma   90.00
#
_symmetry.space_group_name_H-M   'P 1'
#
loop_
_entity.id
_entity.type
_entity.pdbx_description
1 polymer ?
#
loop_
_entity_poly.entity_id
_entity_poly.type
_entity_poly.pdbx_seq_one_letter_code
_entity_poly.pdbx_strand_id
1 'polypeptide(L)'
;KLTNPNGDPDEENRPRMDYERSLNLVSDLRLKRYIRDYFLDKGYPLYVQKVDGEPVTSGNRIKQFTEGDKLDLDKVIKEFIDVRLFGATITLNKDNKALTGPVQFNWGYSLNKVDLLESSITSHFASSEKNKQGAIGKDYRVKYSMIAFSGVISGKRAEKTSLKEDDIRLLDEAMYKAIPLLATRSKIGQYPRLYIRVEFKDSETILRDFRSYIKLNPDDSSIRDVTECSLEISRLKDYLVKNKDKIDKLNYFNDEALRILVNGKEVLLEEALSEFNLIEIQ
;
A
#
# COMPACT_ATOMS: atom_id res chain seq x y z
N LYS A 1 8.02 -12.01 4.40
CA LYS A 1 8.60 -13.37 4.57
C LYS A 1 7.67 -14.20 5.44
N LEU A 2 7.33 -15.43 5.04
CA LEU A 2 6.41 -16.33 5.78
C LEU A 2 5.12 -15.65 6.23
N THR A 3 4.48 -14.92 5.32
CA THR A 3 3.30 -14.10 5.59
C THR A 3 2.19 -14.39 4.60
N ASN A 4 0.96 -14.04 4.96
CA ASN A 4 -0.12 -13.90 3.99
C ASN A 4 -0.33 -12.40 3.74
N PRO A 5 0.19 -11.77 2.68
CA PRO A 5 0.09 -10.31 2.54
C PRO A 5 -1.36 -9.86 2.27
N ASN A 6 -2.08 -10.59 1.42
CA ASN A 6 -3.48 -10.35 1.09
C ASN A 6 -4.19 -11.69 0.84
N GLY A 7 -5.01 -12.11 1.80
CA GLY A 7 -5.82 -13.30 1.63
C GLY A 7 -6.99 -13.04 0.67
N ASP A 8 -7.37 -14.07 -0.06
CA ASP A 8 -8.52 -14.09 -0.94
C ASP A 8 -9.75 -14.62 -0.19
N PRO A 9 -10.79 -13.81 0.03
CA PRO A 9 -12.03 -14.26 0.65
C PRO A 9 -12.69 -15.42 -0.10
N ASP A 10 -12.46 -15.51 -1.41
CA ASP A 10 -13.07 -16.54 -2.27
C ASP A 10 -12.27 -17.85 -2.30
N GLU A 11 -11.03 -17.87 -1.79
CA GLU A 11 -10.16 -19.06 -1.78
C GLU A 11 -9.66 -19.42 -0.36
N GLU A 12 -10.56 -19.57 0.61
CA GLU A 12 -10.20 -19.97 2.00
C GLU A 12 -9.11 -19.07 2.62
N ASN A 13 -9.07 -17.78 2.24
CA ASN A 13 -8.05 -16.82 2.68
C ASN A 13 -6.62 -17.17 2.24
N ARG A 14 -6.43 -18.00 1.20
CA ARG A 14 -5.12 -18.17 0.52
C ARG A 14 -4.58 -16.82 0.03
N PRO A 15 -3.26 -16.58 0.04
CA PRO A 15 -2.71 -15.40 -0.61
C PRO A 15 -3.21 -15.29 -2.05
N ARG A 16 -3.59 -14.09 -2.50
CA ARG A 16 -3.97 -13.85 -3.90
C ARG A 16 -2.79 -14.14 -4.84
N MET A 17 -3.04 -14.80 -5.96
CA MET A 17 -2.01 -15.30 -6.87
C MET A 17 -2.38 -15.10 -8.35
N ASP A 18 -1.39 -14.76 -9.16
CA ASP A 18 -1.35 -15.11 -10.59
C ASP A 18 -0.70 -16.49 -10.67
N TYR A 19 -1.52 -17.54 -10.77
CA TYR A 19 -1.06 -18.92 -10.75
C TYR A 19 -0.25 -19.30 -12.01
N GLU A 20 -0.56 -18.71 -13.17
CA GLU A 20 0.15 -18.98 -14.43
C GLU A 20 1.61 -18.47 -14.37
N ARG A 21 1.83 -17.31 -13.75
CA ARG A 21 3.17 -16.72 -13.61
C ARG A 21 3.83 -17.02 -12.26
N SER A 22 3.10 -17.63 -11.35
CA SER A 22 3.52 -17.87 -9.96
C SER A 22 3.88 -16.56 -9.23
N LEU A 23 3.10 -15.49 -9.46
CA LEU A 23 3.29 -14.19 -8.81
C LEU A 23 2.25 -13.97 -7.72
N ASN A 24 2.68 -13.40 -6.60
CA ASN A 24 1.75 -12.99 -5.55
C ASN A 24 1.14 -11.63 -5.89
N LEU A 25 -0.17 -11.51 -5.70
CA LEU A 25 -0.93 -10.29 -5.94
C LEU A 25 -1.38 -9.69 -4.61
N VAL A 26 -1.41 -8.36 -4.56
CA VAL A 26 -2.00 -7.62 -3.44
C VAL A 26 -2.82 -6.47 -4.00
N SER A 27 -4.07 -6.35 -3.57
CA SER A 27 -4.94 -5.28 -4.04
C SER A 27 -4.49 -3.93 -3.52
N ASP A 28 -4.77 -2.88 -4.30
CA ASP A 28 -4.60 -1.49 -3.86
C ASP A 28 -5.43 -1.18 -2.60
N LEU A 29 -6.61 -1.82 -2.48
CA LEU A 29 -7.46 -1.70 -1.29
C LEU A 29 -6.76 -2.21 -0.03
N ARG A 30 -5.94 -3.26 -0.12
CA ARG A 30 -5.17 -3.75 1.03
C ARG A 30 -4.12 -2.73 1.47
N LEU A 31 -3.43 -2.08 0.53
CA LEU A 31 -2.47 -1.01 0.84
C LEU A 31 -3.17 0.21 1.47
N LYS A 32 -4.27 0.67 0.86
CA LYS A 32 -5.10 1.76 1.41
C LYS A 32 -5.60 1.45 2.82
N ARG A 33 -5.89 0.19 3.13
CA ARG A 33 -6.30 -0.23 4.47
C ARG A 33 -5.18 -0.04 5.50
N TYR A 34 -3.94 -0.44 5.22
CA TYR A 34 -2.83 -0.19 6.14
C TYR A 34 -2.67 1.31 6.41
N ILE A 35 -2.76 2.14 5.37
CA ILE A 35 -2.65 3.59 5.51
C ILE A 35 -3.79 4.16 6.38
N ARG A 36 -5.04 3.74 6.13
CA ARG A 36 -6.19 4.12 6.95
C ARG A 36 -6.03 3.70 8.41
N ASP A 37 -5.74 2.43 8.65
CA ASP A 37 -5.59 1.88 10.00
C ASP A 37 -4.48 2.66 10.76
N TYR A 38 -3.40 3.05 10.08
CA TYR A 38 -2.33 3.88 10.66
C TYR A 38 -2.77 5.31 10.99
N PHE A 39 -3.56 5.95 10.12
CA PHE A 39 -4.13 7.27 10.40
C PHE A 39 -5.10 7.23 11.57
N LEU A 40 -5.87 6.14 11.70
CA LEU A 40 -6.78 5.95 12.83
C LEU A 40 -6.01 5.86 14.15
N ASP A 41 -4.92 5.10 14.19
CA ASP A 41 -4.05 4.99 15.37
C ASP A 41 -3.40 6.33 15.75
N LYS A 42 -3.15 7.20 14.76
CA LYS A 42 -2.67 8.57 14.95
C LYS A 42 -3.78 9.56 15.35
N GLY A 43 -5.04 9.11 15.46
CA GLY A 43 -6.18 9.92 15.89
C GLY A 43 -6.86 10.73 14.78
N TYR A 44 -6.57 10.46 13.51
CA TYR A 44 -7.26 11.14 12.40
C TYR A 44 -8.63 10.52 12.13
N PRO A 45 -9.68 11.32 11.94
CA PRO A 45 -11.01 10.82 11.61
C PRO A 45 -11.04 10.27 10.18
N LEU A 46 -11.65 9.11 10.00
CA LEU A 46 -11.79 8.45 8.69
C LEU A 46 -13.24 8.23 8.32
N TYR A 47 -13.57 8.38 7.05
CA TYR A 47 -14.90 8.04 6.55
C TYR A 47 -15.10 6.52 6.52
N VAL A 48 -14.15 5.78 5.94
CA VAL A 48 -14.22 4.31 5.85
C VAL A 48 -13.52 3.68 7.06
N GLN A 49 -14.28 3.47 8.13
CA GLN A 49 -13.79 2.81 9.34
C GLN A 49 -14.90 2.06 10.08
N LYS A 50 -14.50 1.20 11.01
CA LYS A 50 -15.39 0.68 12.06
C LYS A 50 -15.56 1.74 13.15
N VAL A 51 -16.70 1.74 13.83
CA VAL A 51 -16.95 2.54 15.03
C VAL A 51 -17.26 1.57 16.15
N ASP A 52 -16.49 1.65 17.24
CA ASP A 52 -16.58 0.71 18.38
C ASP A 52 -16.46 -0.77 17.97
N GLY A 53 -15.63 -1.05 16.96
CA GLY A 53 -15.43 -2.41 16.43
C GLY A 53 -16.49 -2.88 15.42
N GLU A 54 -17.58 -2.14 15.28
CA GLU A 54 -18.72 -2.49 14.45
C GLU A 54 -18.69 -1.82 13.08
N PRO A 55 -19.12 -2.51 12.01
CA PRO A 55 -19.37 -1.89 10.72
C PRO A 55 -20.47 -0.83 10.82
N VAL A 56 -20.24 0.34 10.21
CA VAL A 56 -21.25 1.40 10.14
C VAL A 56 -21.58 1.77 8.70
N THR A 57 -22.80 2.23 8.49
CA THR A 57 -23.26 2.67 7.16
C THR A 57 -22.70 4.05 6.81
N SER A 58 -22.60 4.32 5.50
CA SER A 58 -22.30 5.66 4.96
C SER A 58 -23.13 6.75 5.63
N GLY A 59 -24.46 6.59 5.62
CA GLY A 59 -25.40 7.57 6.20
C GLY A 59 -25.13 7.87 7.68
N ASN A 60 -24.77 6.86 8.48
CA ASN A 60 -24.42 7.07 9.88
C ASN A 60 -23.12 7.87 10.06
N ARG A 61 -22.12 7.67 9.19
CA ARG A 61 -20.86 8.43 9.23
C ARG A 61 -21.02 9.90 8.88
N ILE A 62 -21.98 10.23 8.02
CA ILE A 62 -22.18 11.60 7.54
C ILE A 62 -23.35 12.34 8.18
N LYS A 63 -24.07 11.74 9.14
CA LYS A 63 -25.29 12.31 9.75
C LYS A 63 -25.09 13.72 10.31
N GLN A 64 -23.91 14.05 10.84
CA GLN A 64 -23.59 15.38 11.36
C GLN A 64 -23.30 16.43 10.27
N PHE A 65 -23.20 16.01 9.01
CA PHE A 65 -22.96 16.85 7.83
C PHE A 65 -24.19 16.94 6.91
N THR A 66 -25.36 16.55 7.42
CA THR A 66 -26.62 16.57 6.65
C THR A 66 -27.61 17.56 7.24
N GLU A 67 -28.27 18.32 6.37
CA GLU A 67 -29.45 19.14 6.69
C GLU A 67 -30.65 18.56 5.91
N GLY A 68 -31.50 17.79 6.59
CA GLY A 68 -32.52 16.97 5.92
C GLY A 68 -31.89 15.89 5.04
N ASP A 69 -32.29 15.83 3.77
CA ASP A 69 -31.75 14.89 2.77
C ASP A 69 -30.53 15.45 2.00
N LYS A 70 -30.02 16.63 2.36
CA LYS A 70 -28.92 17.30 1.64
C LYS A 70 -27.59 17.13 2.36
N LEU A 71 -26.56 16.72 1.62
CA LEU A 71 -25.20 16.56 2.14
C LEU A 71 -24.36 17.84 1.97
N ASP A 72 -23.68 18.26 3.04
CA ASP A 72 -22.57 19.22 2.99
C ASP A 72 -21.26 18.50 2.67
N LEU A 73 -20.99 18.31 1.38
CA LEU A 73 -19.82 17.57 0.91
C LEU A 73 -18.49 18.25 1.32
N ASP A 74 -18.45 19.58 1.39
CA ASP A 74 -17.24 20.32 1.74
C ASP A 74 -16.83 20.06 3.19
N LYS A 75 -17.80 19.96 4.12
CA LYS A 75 -17.51 19.54 5.50
C LYS A 75 -17.00 18.10 5.58
N VAL A 76 -17.58 17.18 4.79
CA VAL A 76 -17.12 15.78 4.74
C VAL A 76 -15.66 15.69 4.26
N ILE A 77 -15.32 16.43 3.19
CA ILE A 77 -13.96 16.49 2.65
C ILE A 77 -12.99 17.08 3.68
N LYS A 78 -13.38 18.15 4.39
CA LYS A 78 -12.54 18.79 5.41
C LYS A 78 -12.31 17.90 6.62
N GLU A 79 -13.31 17.11 7.01
CA GLU A 79 -13.21 16.20 8.15
C GLU A 79 -12.28 15.03 7.83
N PHE A 80 -12.59 14.27 6.78
CA PHE A 80 -12.01 12.94 6.61
C PHE A 80 -10.79 12.93 5.69
N ILE A 81 -9.63 12.60 6.25
CA ILE A 81 -8.37 12.54 5.51
C ILE A 81 -8.38 11.47 4.41
N ASP A 82 -9.03 10.33 4.63
CA ASP A 82 -9.12 9.28 3.62
C ASP A 82 -10.02 9.66 2.44
N VAL A 83 -11.00 10.55 2.66
CA VAL A 83 -11.79 11.17 1.57
C VAL A 83 -10.90 12.13 0.78
N ARG A 84 -10.07 12.95 1.45
CA ARG A 84 -9.15 13.86 0.77
C ARG A 84 -8.13 13.14 -0.10
N LEU A 85 -7.61 12.01 0.36
CA LEU A 85 -6.59 11.21 -0.32
C LEU A 85 -7.18 10.27 -1.37
N PHE A 86 -8.14 9.42 -0.98
CA PHE A 86 -8.62 8.30 -1.79
C PHE A 86 -9.98 8.54 -2.43
N GLY A 87 -10.69 9.57 -1.98
CA GLY A 87 -12.08 9.81 -2.35
C GLY A 87 -13.03 8.82 -1.68
N ALA A 88 -14.31 8.94 -2.00
CA ALA A 88 -15.35 8.11 -1.42
C ALA A 88 -16.60 8.05 -2.30
N THR A 89 -17.31 6.94 -2.22
CA THR A 89 -18.72 6.86 -2.60
C THR A 89 -19.56 7.08 -1.34
N ILE A 90 -20.33 8.17 -1.32
CA ILE A 90 -21.18 8.55 -0.20
C ILE A 90 -22.62 8.30 -0.61
N THR A 91 -23.27 7.39 0.11
CA THR A 91 -24.69 7.08 -0.08
C THR A 91 -25.51 7.79 0.99
N LEU A 92 -26.44 8.62 0.53
CA LEU A 92 -27.43 9.35 1.33
C LEU A 92 -28.75 9.33 0.57
N ASN A 93 -29.87 9.21 1.27
CA ASN A 93 -31.20 9.16 0.65
C ASN A 93 -31.36 10.27 -0.40
N LYS A 94 -31.63 9.89 -1.65
CA LYS A 94 -31.82 10.78 -2.82
C LYS A 94 -30.64 11.70 -3.19
N ASP A 95 -29.54 11.75 -2.43
CA ASP A 95 -28.36 12.60 -2.71
C ASP A 95 -27.04 11.81 -2.61
N ASN A 96 -26.88 10.81 -3.49
CA ASN A 96 -25.62 10.07 -3.60
C ASN A 96 -24.52 10.95 -4.23
N LYS A 97 -23.34 10.94 -3.61
CA LYS A 97 -22.14 11.63 -4.15
C LYS A 97 -21.02 10.62 -4.38
N ALA A 98 -20.23 10.86 -5.42
CA ALA A 98 -19.01 10.11 -5.67
C ALA A 98 -17.86 11.09 -5.89
N LEU A 99 -16.77 10.92 -5.15
CA LEU A 99 -15.57 11.73 -5.24
C LEU A 99 -14.39 10.82 -5.58
N THR A 100 -13.68 11.14 -6.65
CA THR A 100 -12.43 10.45 -6.99
C THR A 100 -11.26 11.14 -6.31
N GLY A 101 -10.54 10.42 -5.45
CA GLY A 101 -9.38 10.96 -4.77
C GLY A 101 -8.16 11.19 -5.68
N PRO A 102 -7.25 12.09 -5.30
CA PRO A 102 -5.98 12.34 -5.99
C PRO A 102 -5.03 11.15 -5.94
N VAL A 103 -5.05 10.35 -4.87
CA VAL A 103 -4.14 9.22 -4.67
C VAL A 103 -4.78 7.94 -5.21
N GLN A 104 -4.20 7.41 -6.29
CA GLN A 104 -4.65 6.17 -6.91
C GLN A 104 -3.48 5.19 -6.99
N PHE A 105 -3.65 4.03 -6.37
CA PHE A 105 -2.70 2.92 -6.48
C PHE A 105 -3.23 1.88 -7.46
N ASN A 106 -2.32 1.21 -8.15
CA ASN A 106 -2.58 -0.01 -8.87
C ASN A 106 -2.29 -1.21 -7.95
N TRP A 107 -2.76 -2.40 -8.36
CA TRP A 107 -2.45 -3.65 -7.68
C TRP A 107 -0.95 -3.86 -7.58
N GLY A 108 -0.50 -4.32 -6.42
CA GLY A 108 0.87 -4.77 -6.21
C GLY A 108 1.05 -6.20 -6.72
N TYR A 109 2.23 -6.49 -7.25
CA TYR A 109 2.63 -7.84 -7.63
C TYR A 109 4.06 -8.12 -7.19
N SER A 110 4.38 -9.39 -6.97
CA SER A 110 5.73 -9.80 -6.61
C SER A 110 6.72 -9.65 -7.78
N LEU A 111 7.92 -9.17 -7.50
CA LEU A 111 9.03 -9.08 -8.45
C LEU A 111 9.76 -10.43 -8.62
N ASN A 112 9.49 -11.38 -7.73
CA ASN A 112 9.95 -12.76 -7.79
C ASN A 112 8.77 -13.74 -7.91
N LYS A 113 9.04 -14.93 -8.43
CA LYS A 113 8.13 -16.07 -8.29
C LYS A 113 8.02 -16.47 -6.82
N VAL A 114 6.82 -16.85 -6.39
CA VAL A 114 6.56 -17.21 -4.99
C VAL A 114 6.11 -18.65 -4.85
N ASP A 115 6.51 -19.26 -3.73
CA ASP A 115 6.00 -20.55 -3.29
C ASP A 115 4.97 -20.33 -2.17
N LEU A 116 3.84 -21.03 -2.26
CA LEU A 116 2.87 -21.13 -1.17
C LEU A 116 3.29 -22.21 -0.16
N LEU A 117 3.05 -21.93 1.11
CA LEU A 117 3.08 -22.86 2.21
C LEU A 117 1.66 -23.04 2.72
N GLU A 118 1.24 -24.30 2.83
CA GLU A 118 0.02 -24.72 3.50
C GLU A 118 0.41 -25.46 4.77
N SER A 119 -0.16 -25.07 5.90
CA SER A 119 0.09 -25.72 7.19
C SER A 119 -1.21 -25.85 7.97
N SER A 120 -1.39 -26.98 8.66
CA SER A 120 -2.53 -27.19 9.54
C SER A 120 -2.26 -26.55 10.91
N ILE A 121 -3.25 -25.84 11.45
CA ILE A 121 -3.23 -25.27 12.80
C ILE A 121 -4.38 -25.87 13.62
N THR A 122 -4.15 -26.14 14.89
CA THR A 122 -5.16 -26.67 15.81
C THR A 122 -5.48 -25.64 16.90
N SER A 123 -6.75 -25.55 17.29
CA SER A 123 -7.18 -24.76 18.46
C SER A 123 -7.80 -25.67 19.50
N HIS A 124 -7.58 -25.40 20.79
CA HIS A 124 -8.20 -26.17 21.88
C HIS A 124 -9.70 -25.92 22.04
N PHE A 125 -10.25 -24.94 21.33
CA PHE A 125 -11.68 -24.70 21.31
C PHE A 125 -12.38 -25.74 20.43
N ALA A 126 -13.37 -26.39 21.03
CA ALA A 126 -14.32 -27.25 20.33
C ALA A 126 -15.06 -26.43 19.26
N SER A 127 -15.14 -26.95 18.03
CA SER A 127 -15.88 -26.27 16.95
C SER A 127 -17.40 -26.25 17.17
N SER A 128 -17.91 -27.07 18.10
CA SER A 128 -19.30 -27.09 18.58
C SER A 128 -19.39 -27.83 19.91
N GLU A 129 -20.50 -27.65 20.65
CA GLU A 129 -20.73 -28.33 21.95
C GLU A 129 -20.66 -29.87 21.85
N LYS A 130 -20.89 -30.44 20.67
CA LYS A 130 -20.83 -31.89 20.41
C LYS A 130 -19.43 -32.39 20.05
N ASN A 131 -18.49 -31.51 19.70
CA ASN A 131 -17.19 -31.88 19.15
C ASN A 131 -16.08 -31.62 20.19
N LYS A 132 -15.74 -32.64 21.00
CA LYS A 132 -14.70 -32.52 22.04
C LYS A 132 -13.26 -32.48 21.50
N GLN A 133 -13.07 -32.69 20.19
CA GLN A 133 -11.81 -32.47 19.51
C GLN A 133 -11.69 -30.99 19.09
N GLY A 134 -10.52 -30.40 19.31
CA GLY A 134 -10.24 -29.02 18.96
C GLY A 134 -10.41 -28.72 17.46
N ALA A 135 -10.79 -27.49 17.11
CA ALA A 135 -10.97 -27.11 15.71
C ALA A 135 -9.63 -27.11 14.93
N ILE A 136 -9.63 -27.68 13.74
CA ILE A 136 -8.49 -27.64 12.80
C ILE A 136 -8.76 -26.54 11.77
N GLY A 137 -7.82 -25.60 11.64
CA GLY A 137 -7.80 -24.59 10.59
C GLY A 137 -6.60 -24.77 9.66
N LYS A 138 -6.61 -24.07 8.53
CA LYS A 138 -5.48 -23.99 7.61
C LYS A 138 -4.82 -22.61 7.70
N ASP A 139 -3.50 -22.58 7.67
CA ASP A 139 -2.68 -21.36 7.59
C ASP A 139 -1.94 -21.36 6.25
N TYR A 140 -2.16 -20.30 5.48
CA TYR A 140 -1.60 -20.11 4.15
C TYR A 140 -0.63 -18.96 4.14
N ARG A 141 0.61 -19.20 3.72
CA ARG A 141 1.68 -18.18 3.70
C ARG A 141 2.47 -18.27 2.40
N VAL A 142 3.03 -17.15 1.96
CA VAL A 142 4.10 -17.17 0.95
C VAL A 142 5.45 -17.30 1.66
N LYS A 143 6.38 -18.09 1.11
CA LYS A 143 7.74 -18.23 1.67
C LYS A 143 8.46 -16.88 1.68
N TYR A 144 8.56 -16.27 0.50
CA TYR A 144 9.10 -14.93 0.31
C TYR A 144 8.45 -14.27 -0.90
N SER A 145 8.17 -12.97 -0.79
CA SER A 145 7.53 -12.16 -1.82
C SER A 145 8.02 -10.73 -1.69
N MET A 146 8.74 -10.24 -2.70
CA MET A 146 9.12 -8.84 -2.83
C MET A 146 8.06 -8.13 -3.67
N ILE A 147 7.16 -7.38 -3.04
CA ILE A 147 5.95 -6.85 -3.69
C ILE A 147 6.17 -5.39 -4.08
N ALA A 148 5.90 -5.06 -5.35
CA ALA A 148 6.00 -3.70 -5.84
C ALA A 148 4.62 -3.13 -6.19
N PHE A 149 4.28 -1.99 -5.56
CA PHE A 149 3.12 -1.18 -5.90
C PHE A 149 3.52 -0.02 -6.81
N SER A 150 2.53 0.54 -7.48
CA SER A 150 2.66 1.76 -8.27
C SER A 150 1.42 2.61 -8.07
N GLY A 151 1.58 3.93 -8.15
CA GLY A 151 0.48 4.85 -7.94
C GLY A 151 0.80 6.26 -8.42
N VAL A 152 -0.21 7.11 -8.37
CA VAL A 152 -0.14 8.51 -8.77
C VAL A 152 -0.85 9.37 -7.75
N ILE A 153 -0.32 10.58 -7.55
CA ILE A 153 -0.98 11.67 -6.83
C ILE A 153 -1.30 12.75 -7.86
N SER A 154 -2.58 12.95 -8.17
CA SER A 154 -3.00 13.91 -9.19
C SER A 154 -3.23 15.30 -8.61
N GLY A 155 -2.39 16.28 -9.00
CA GLY A 155 -2.57 17.69 -8.61
C GLY A 155 -3.95 18.25 -9.01
N LYS A 156 -4.42 17.97 -10.23
CA LYS A 156 -5.76 18.41 -10.68
C LYS A 156 -6.92 17.83 -9.85
N ARG A 157 -6.76 16.63 -9.29
CA ARG A 157 -7.78 16.05 -8.40
C ARG A 157 -7.63 16.54 -6.96
N ALA A 158 -6.42 16.85 -6.53
CA ALA A 158 -6.13 17.42 -5.22
C ALA A 158 -6.90 18.73 -4.97
N GLU A 159 -7.05 19.56 -6.02
CA GLU A 159 -7.88 20.76 -5.98
C GLU A 159 -9.35 20.47 -5.60
N LYS A 160 -9.92 19.37 -6.10
CA LYS A 160 -11.31 18.98 -5.85
C LYS A 160 -11.53 18.38 -4.48
N THR A 161 -10.49 17.79 -3.89
CA THR A 161 -10.57 17.15 -2.58
C THR A 161 -9.91 17.98 -1.47
N SER A 162 -9.48 19.22 -1.80
CA SER A 162 -8.75 20.09 -0.86
C SER A 162 -7.58 19.37 -0.16
N LEU A 163 -6.89 18.49 -0.89
CA LEU A 163 -5.75 17.75 -0.36
C LEU A 163 -4.65 18.72 0.05
N LYS A 164 -4.07 18.49 1.24
CA LYS A 164 -3.04 19.35 1.81
C LYS A 164 -1.67 18.71 1.71
N GLU A 165 -0.63 19.54 1.71
CA GLU A 165 0.76 19.07 1.82
C GLU A 165 0.99 18.20 3.05
N ASP A 166 0.36 18.54 4.19
CA ASP A 166 0.46 17.73 5.41
C ASP A 166 -0.23 16.35 5.26
N ASP A 167 -1.28 16.24 4.44
CA ASP A 167 -1.89 14.94 4.13
C ASP A 167 -0.91 14.06 3.34
N ILE A 168 -0.09 14.66 2.45
CA ILE A 168 0.95 13.96 1.68
C ILE A 168 2.11 13.54 2.57
N ARG A 169 2.56 14.41 3.48
CA ARG A 169 3.60 14.06 4.47
C ARG A 169 3.16 12.89 5.33
N LEU A 170 1.90 12.88 5.77
CA LEU A 170 1.35 11.77 6.55
C LEU A 170 1.21 10.50 5.72
N LEU A 171 0.81 10.61 4.43
CA LEU A 171 0.82 9.48 3.50
C LEU A 171 2.24 8.89 3.35
N ASP A 172 3.25 9.73 3.14
CA ASP A 172 4.65 9.31 3.04
C ASP A 172 5.09 8.57 4.31
N GLU A 173 4.81 9.13 5.50
CA GLU A 173 5.07 8.47 6.79
C GLU A 173 4.37 7.09 6.87
N ALA A 174 3.11 7.00 6.46
CA ALA A 174 2.34 5.75 6.49
C ALA A 174 2.89 4.69 5.54
N MET A 175 3.43 5.08 4.38
CA MET A 175 4.03 4.14 3.42
C MET A 175 5.24 3.39 4.02
N TYR A 176 5.92 4.00 4.97
CA TYR A 176 7.02 3.41 5.72
C TYR A 176 6.55 2.71 7.02
N LYS A 177 5.70 3.36 7.82
CA LYS A 177 5.42 2.91 9.20
C LYS A 177 4.20 1.99 9.34
N ALA A 178 3.22 2.06 8.44
CA ALA A 178 1.92 1.41 8.67
C ALA A 178 2.02 -0.12 8.72
N ILE A 179 2.76 -0.74 7.79
CA ILE A 179 2.82 -2.20 7.67
C ILE A 179 3.47 -2.86 8.90
N PRO A 180 4.65 -2.42 9.38
CA PRO A 180 5.28 -3.03 10.55
C PRO A 180 4.49 -2.80 11.86
N LEU A 181 3.88 -1.62 12.03
CA LEU A 181 3.15 -1.27 13.26
C LEU A 181 1.81 -1.98 13.39
N LEU A 182 1.17 -2.35 12.27
CA LEU A 182 -0.14 -3.00 12.23
C LEU A 182 -0.05 -4.52 12.01
N ALA A 183 1.06 -5.13 12.44
CA ALA A 183 1.32 -6.54 12.22
C ALA A 183 0.41 -7.44 13.07
N THR A 184 -0.30 -8.36 12.41
CA THR A 184 -0.99 -9.48 13.05
C THR A 184 -0.22 -10.79 12.85
N ARG A 185 -0.65 -11.90 13.48
CA ARG A 185 0.03 -13.21 13.40
C ARG A 185 0.37 -13.68 11.97
N SER A 186 -0.51 -13.40 11.00
CA SER A 186 -0.30 -13.78 9.59
C SER A 186 0.43 -12.71 8.79
N LYS A 187 0.69 -11.53 9.38
CA LYS A 187 1.27 -10.36 8.72
C LYS A 187 2.65 -9.96 9.25
N ILE A 188 3.03 -10.41 10.45
CA ILE A 188 4.37 -10.22 11.01
C ILE A 188 5.44 -10.77 10.05
N GLY A 189 6.47 -9.97 9.75
CA GLY A 189 7.48 -10.28 8.73
C GLY A 189 7.25 -9.60 7.37
N GLN A 190 6.32 -8.65 7.27
CA GLN A 190 6.21 -7.70 6.17
C GLN A 190 6.92 -6.40 6.56
N TYR A 191 7.83 -5.93 5.71
CA TYR A 191 8.58 -4.71 5.91
C TYR A 191 8.66 -3.95 4.59
N PRO A 192 8.45 -2.63 4.57
CA PRO A 192 8.82 -1.80 3.44
C PRO A 192 10.32 -1.91 3.19
N ARG A 193 10.73 -1.96 1.92
CA ARG A 193 12.13 -2.08 1.51
C ARG A 193 12.62 -0.87 0.72
N LEU A 194 11.74 -0.31 -0.12
CA LEU A 194 12.02 0.85 -0.92
C LEU A 194 10.73 1.63 -1.16
N TYR A 195 10.79 2.94 -0.97
CA TYR A 195 9.76 3.89 -1.36
C TYR A 195 10.40 5.00 -2.18
N ILE A 196 9.80 5.36 -3.32
CA ILE A 196 10.20 6.50 -4.14
C ILE A 196 8.93 7.19 -4.62
N ARG A 197 8.74 8.45 -4.24
CA ARG A 197 7.71 9.34 -4.76
C ARG A 197 8.37 10.49 -5.51
N VAL A 198 8.18 10.49 -6.82
CA VAL A 198 8.63 11.56 -7.71
C VAL A 198 7.63 12.71 -7.66
N GLU A 199 8.08 13.89 -7.28
CA GLU A 199 7.29 15.12 -7.34
C GLU A 199 7.67 15.93 -8.58
N PHE A 200 6.67 16.31 -9.37
CA PHE A 200 6.86 17.06 -10.60
C PHE A 200 6.70 18.56 -10.37
N LYS A 201 7.25 19.36 -11.28
CA LYS A 201 7.15 20.83 -11.25
C LYS A 201 5.76 21.36 -11.61
N ASP A 202 4.87 20.51 -12.12
CA ASP A 202 3.54 20.86 -12.59
C ASP A 202 2.52 19.75 -12.31
N SER A 203 1.24 20.03 -12.56
CA SER A 203 0.10 19.11 -12.33
C SER A 203 -0.34 18.33 -13.57
N GLU A 204 0.40 18.42 -14.67
CA GLU A 204 0.08 17.80 -15.97
C GLU A 204 1.06 16.68 -16.37
N THR A 205 2.25 16.69 -15.79
CA THR A 205 3.30 15.71 -16.03
C THR A 205 2.92 14.37 -15.41
N ILE A 206 3.01 13.32 -16.23
CA ILE A 206 2.86 11.92 -15.80
C ILE A 206 4.00 11.12 -16.40
N LEU A 207 4.67 10.33 -15.56
CA LEU A 207 5.63 9.31 -15.99
C LEU A 207 4.98 7.93 -15.99
N ARG A 208 5.65 6.98 -16.66
CA ARG A 208 5.20 5.59 -16.73
C ARG A 208 5.40 4.86 -15.41
N ASP A 209 4.78 3.70 -15.29
CA ASP A 209 4.94 2.81 -14.14
C ASP A 209 6.41 2.39 -13.94
N PHE A 210 7.01 2.84 -12.84
CA PHE A 210 8.41 2.60 -12.50
C PHE A 210 8.75 1.13 -12.25
N ARG A 211 7.76 0.29 -11.94
CA ARG A 211 7.97 -1.14 -11.76
C ARG A 211 8.53 -1.83 -13.01
N SER A 212 8.26 -1.28 -14.20
CA SER A 212 8.79 -1.79 -15.46
C SER A 212 10.29 -1.47 -15.70
N TYR A 213 10.88 -0.64 -14.84
CA TYR A 213 12.25 -0.15 -14.92
C TYR A 213 13.15 -0.70 -13.80
N ILE A 214 12.61 -1.52 -12.91
CA ILE A 214 13.38 -2.21 -11.87
C ILE A 214 13.37 -3.71 -12.13
N LYS A 215 14.39 -4.40 -11.63
CA LYS A 215 14.49 -5.86 -11.72
C LYS A 215 15.04 -6.43 -10.43
N LEU A 216 14.36 -7.41 -9.86
CA LEU A 216 14.93 -8.18 -8.75
C LEU A 216 15.89 -9.23 -9.30
N ASN A 217 17.12 -9.22 -8.81
CA ASN A 217 18.14 -10.22 -9.11
C ASN A 217 18.29 -11.16 -7.90
N PRO A 218 17.80 -12.40 -8.00
CA PRO A 218 18.05 -13.42 -6.98
C PRO A 218 19.53 -13.82 -6.94
N ASP A 219 20.06 -14.10 -5.74
CA ASP A 219 21.34 -14.81 -5.60
C ASP A 219 21.18 -16.32 -5.90
N ASP A 220 20.00 -16.88 -5.57
CA ASP A 220 19.57 -18.25 -5.88
C ASP A 220 18.11 -18.27 -6.35
N SER A 221 17.74 -19.30 -7.10
CA SER A 221 16.39 -19.65 -7.55
C SER A 221 15.28 -19.56 -6.49
N SER A 222 15.61 -19.63 -5.20
CA SER A 222 14.65 -19.77 -4.11
C SER A 222 14.83 -18.77 -2.97
N ILE A 223 14.65 -17.47 -3.26
CA ILE A 223 14.76 -16.39 -2.26
C ILE A 223 13.88 -16.68 -1.02
N ARG A 224 14.47 -16.47 0.17
CA ARG A 224 13.83 -16.57 1.50
C ARG A 224 14.00 -15.30 2.33
N ASP A 225 14.94 -14.44 1.97
CA ASP A 225 15.21 -13.18 2.67
C ASP A 225 15.60 -12.04 1.71
N VAL A 226 15.54 -10.79 2.19
CA VAL A 226 15.96 -9.63 1.40
C VAL A 226 17.46 -9.67 1.10
N THR A 227 18.25 -10.22 2.02
CA THR A 227 19.71 -10.34 1.87
C THR A 227 20.12 -11.33 0.77
N GLU A 228 19.21 -12.19 0.31
CA GLU A 228 19.45 -13.20 -0.74
C GLU A 228 19.07 -12.69 -2.14
N CYS A 229 18.90 -11.38 -2.28
CA CYS A 229 18.62 -10.74 -3.55
C CYS A 229 19.20 -9.34 -3.60
N SER A 230 19.08 -8.72 -4.77
CA SER A 230 19.40 -7.33 -5.01
C SER A 230 18.40 -6.71 -5.98
N LEU A 231 18.22 -5.39 -5.94
CA LEU A 231 17.32 -4.67 -6.82
C LEU A 231 18.12 -3.82 -7.81
N GLU A 232 18.05 -4.19 -9.08
CA GLU A 232 18.66 -3.45 -10.19
C GLU A 232 17.76 -2.30 -10.63
N ILE A 233 18.29 -1.07 -10.56
CA ILE A 233 17.56 0.18 -10.82
C ILE A 233 18.15 1.03 -11.95
N SER A 234 19.12 0.52 -12.73
CA SER A 234 19.76 1.31 -13.82
C SER A 234 18.75 1.92 -14.77
N ARG A 235 17.78 1.12 -15.23
CA ARG A 235 16.76 1.59 -16.17
C ARG A 235 15.85 2.63 -15.52
N LEU A 236 15.62 2.55 -14.21
CA LEU A 236 14.86 3.54 -13.47
C LEU A 236 15.67 4.85 -13.37
N LYS A 237 16.93 4.77 -12.96
CA LYS A 237 17.85 5.92 -12.92
C LYS A 237 17.88 6.63 -14.28
N ASP A 238 18.18 5.92 -15.36
CA ASP A 238 18.27 6.51 -16.70
C ASP A 238 16.95 7.15 -17.14
N TYR A 239 15.82 6.52 -16.78
CA TYR A 239 14.51 7.05 -17.10
C TYR A 239 14.18 8.33 -16.32
N LEU A 240 14.55 8.41 -15.04
CA LEU A 240 14.39 9.61 -14.24
C LEU A 240 15.32 10.71 -14.74
N VAL A 241 16.59 10.42 -15.02
CA VAL A 241 17.58 11.40 -15.51
C VAL A 241 17.13 11.98 -16.85
N LYS A 242 16.62 11.14 -17.75
CA LYS A 242 16.03 11.59 -19.02
C LYS A 242 14.86 12.56 -18.85
N ASN A 243 14.17 12.55 -17.70
CA ASN A 243 13.03 13.43 -17.40
C ASN A 243 13.33 14.45 -16.30
N LYS A 244 14.60 14.66 -15.96
CA LYS A 244 15.04 15.51 -14.85
C LYS A 244 14.46 16.92 -14.88
N ASP A 245 14.33 17.51 -16.06
CA ASP A 245 13.79 18.87 -16.21
C ASP A 245 12.34 19.01 -15.71
N LYS A 246 11.59 17.92 -15.63
CA LYS A 246 10.20 17.89 -15.15
C LYS A 246 10.07 17.56 -13.67
N ILE A 247 11.14 17.07 -13.04
CA ILE A 247 11.15 16.59 -11.67
C ILE A 247 11.62 17.73 -10.76
N ASP A 248 10.86 17.98 -9.70
CA ASP A 248 11.24 18.93 -8.65
C ASP A 248 12.13 18.24 -7.60
N LYS A 249 11.61 17.16 -7.01
CA LYS A 249 12.29 16.40 -5.96
C LYS A 249 11.83 14.94 -5.91
N LEU A 250 12.62 14.10 -5.25
CA LEU A 250 12.29 12.71 -4.96
C LEU A 250 12.17 12.54 -3.45
N ASN A 251 11.02 12.08 -2.99
CA ASN A 251 10.84 11.67 -1.60
C ASN A 251 11.08 10.16 -1.52
N TYR A 252 11.88 9.70 -0.57
CA TYR A 252 12.30 8.30 -0.55
C TYR A 252 12.50 7.72 0.85
N PHE A 253 12.38 6.40 0.93
CA PHE A 253 12.89 5.58 2.02
C PHE A 253 13.62 4.38 1.42
N ASN A 254 14.77 4.01 1.98
CA ASN A 254 15.51 2.83 1.59
C ASN A 254 15.89 2.02 2.83
N ASP A 255 15.54 0.75 2.82
CA ASP A 255 15.95 -0.18 3.87
C ASP A 255 17.41 -0.59 3.67
N GLU A 256 18.22 -0.49 4.72
CA GLU A 256 19.66 -0.79 4.69
C GLU A 256 19.96 -2.23 4.25
N ALA A 257 19.04 -3.17 4.50
CA ALA A 257 19.21 -4.56 4.11
C ALA A 257 18.95 -4.82 2.62
N LEU A 258 18.36 -3.87 1.89
CA LEU A 258 18.12 -3.98 0.45
C LEU A 258 19.35 -3.51 -0.33
N ARG A 259 20.05 -4.46 -0.96
CA ARG A 259 21.14 -4.13 -1.90
C ARG A 259 20.59 -3.55 -3.19
N ILE A 260 21.01 -2.34 -3.52
CA ILE A 260 20.67 -1.65 -4.77
C ILE A 260 21.82 -1.77 -5.76
N LEU A 261 21.50 -2.14 -7.01
CA LEU A 261 22.47 -2.21 -8.10
C LEU A 261 22.22 -1.14 -9.16
N VAL A 262 23.31 -0.57 -9.65
CA VAL A 262 23.36 0.21 -10.90
C VAL A 262 24.48 -0.36 -11.78
N ASN A 263 24.11 -0.78 -12.98
CA ASN A 263 24.92 -1.46 -13.98
C ASN A 263 25.62 -2.69 -13.37
N GLY A 264 24.88 -3.45 -12.56
CA GLY A 264 25.38 -4.63 -11.85
C GLY A 264 26.33 -4.34 -10.68
N LYS A 265 26.56 -3.08 -10.31
CA LYS A 265 27.41 -2.70 -9.17
C LYS A 265 26.56 -2.21 -8.02
N GLU A 266 26.88 -2.66 -6.81
CA GLU A 266 26.22 -2.21 -5.60
C GLU A 266 26.56 -0.75 -5.31
N VAL A 267 25.54 0.04 -5.01
CA VAL A 267 25.62 1.48 -4.74
C VAL A 267 24.59 1.88 -3.68
N LEU A 268 24.82 2.99 -2.99
CA LEU A 268 23.77 3.60 -2.19
C LEU A 268 22.70 4.21 -3.10
N LEU A 269 21.44 4.24 -2.63
CA LEU A 269 20.35 4.83 -3.41
C LEU A 269 20.59 6.32 -3.67
N GLU A 270 21.13 7.01 -2.67
CA GLU A 270 21.51 8.43 -2.69
C GLU A 270 22.58 8.71 -3.74
N GLU A 271 23.57 7.83 -3.85
CA GLU A 271 24.60 7.92 -4.88
C GLU A 271 24.00 7.71 -6.27
N ALA A 272 23.14 6.70 -6.41
CA ALA A 272 22.47 6.35 -7.66
C ALA A 272 21.59 7.50 -8.19
N LEU A 273 20.95 8.24 -7.29
CA LEU A 273 20.00 9.32 -7.58
C LEU A 273 20.52 10.71 -7.17
N SER A 274 21.84 10.87 -7.05
CA SER A 274 22.52 12.12 -6.64
C SER A 274 22.25 13.33 -7.55
N GLU A 275 21.70 13.09 -8.74
CA GLU A 275 21.28 14.13 -9.66
C GLU A 275 19.99 14.87 -9.24
N PHE A 276 19.25 14.36 -8.26
CA PHE A 276 17.96 14.89 -7.83
C PHE A 276 18.04 15.50 -6.44
N ASN A 277 17.11 16.39 -6.14
CA ASN A 277 16.85 16.80 -4.76
C ASN A 277 16.17 15.64 -4.03
N LEU A 278 16.90 14.97 -3.13
CA LEU A 278 16.43 13.80 -2.39
C LEU A 278 15.94 14.22 -1.00
N ILE A 279 14.71 13.82 -0.66
CA ILE A 279 14.09 14.04 0.64
C ILE A 279 13.82 12.69 1.28
N GLU A 280 14.59 12.35 2.31
CA GLU A 280 14.35 11.13 3.08
C GLU A 280 13.08 11.29 3.93
N ILE A 281 12.18 10.31 3.88
CA ILE A 281 10.96 10.28 4.70
C ILE A 281 11.25 9.62 6.05
N GLN A 282 10.70 10.17 7.14
CA GLN A 282 10.95 9.73 8.52
C GLN A 282 9.74 9.09 9.21
#